data_AF-A0A8J6RWS5-F1
#
_entry.id   AF-A0A8J6RWS5-F1
#
_cell.length_a   1.000
_cell.length_b   1.000
_cell.length_c   1.000
_cell.angle_alpha   90.00
_cell.angle_beta   90.00
_cell.angle_gamma   90.00
#
_symmetry.space_group_name_H-M   'P 1'
#
loop_
_entity.id
_entity.type
_entity.pdbx_description
1 polymer ?
#
loop_
_entity_poly.entity_id
_entity_poly.type
_entity_poly.pdbx_seq_one_letter_code
_entity_poly.pdbx_strand_id
1 'polypeptide(L)'
;MKTDSIFYQLFQQFPGIFFELIGQPPSTGDAYEFKSVEVKQTAFRIDGVFLPAEDLPDQPIYFVEVQFQRDTRFYQRFFGETFLALLNNGRNQAGIGTSQNLK
;
A
#
# COMPACT_ATOMS: atom_id res chain seq x y z
N MET A 1 -17.45 11.87 -4.43
CA MET A 1 -16.14 11.24 -4.72
C MET A 1 -15.08 12.28 -5.11
N LYS A 2 -14.98 13.40 -4.38
CA LYS A 2 -13.90 14.41 -4.51
C LYS A 2 -13.02 14.47 -3.24
N THR A 3 -13.31 13.60 -2.28
CA THR A 3 -12.78 13.62 -0.93
C THR A 3 -11.61 12.65 -0.77
N ASP A 4 -11.54 11.60 -1.59
CA ASP A 4 -10.41 10.65 -1.59
C ASP A 4 -9.11 11.34 -2.04
N SER A 5 -9.21 12.34 -2.93
CA SER A 5 -8.03 13.03 -3.48
C SER A 5 -7.27 13.86 -2.45
N ILE A 6 -7.94 14.42 -1.43
CA ILE A 6 -7.23 15.22 -0.42
C ILE A 6 -6.36 14.36 0.48
N PHE A 7 -6.84 13.17 0.87
CA PHE A 7 -6.06 12.24 1.70
C PHE A 7 -4.96 11.57 0.89
N TYR A 8 -5.23 11.26 -0.37
CA TYR A 8 -4.18 10.82 -1.28
C TYR A 8 -3.05 11.86 -1.38
N GLN A 9 -3.38 13.13 -1.63
CA GLN A 9 -2.41 14.21 -1.68
C GLN A 9 -1.69 14.42 -0.34
N LEU A 10 -2.41 14.32 0.78
CA LEU A 10 -1.85 14.45 2.12
C LEU A 10 -0.77 13.39 2.38
N PHE A 11 -1.08 12.11 2.15
CA PHE A 11 -0.12 11.03 2.38
C PHE A 11 1.00 11.00 1.34
N GLN A 12 0.73 11.48 0.11
CA GLN A 12 1.77 11.64 -0.91
C GLN A 12 2.78 12.75 -0.54
N GLN A 13 2.32 13.86 0.03
CA GLN A 13 3.20 14.97 0.42
C GLN A 13 3.83 14.77 1.80
N PHE A 14 3.12 14.11 2.71
CA PHE A 14 3.50 13.97 4.12
C PHE A 14 3.23 12.54 4.62
N PRO A 15 4.02 11.54 4.16
CA PRO A 15 3.82 10.13 4.52
C PRO A 15 3.94 9.88 6.02
N GLY A 16 4.78 10.65 6.73
CA GLY A 16 4.96 10.53 8.18
C GLY A 16 3.68 10.75 9.02
N ILE A 17 2.68 11.48 8.50
CA ILE A 17 1.41 11.71 9.21
C ILE A 17 0.69 10.39 9.49
N PHE A 18 0.72 9.44 8.53
CA PHE A 18 0.11 8.13 8.74
C PHE A 18 0.74 7.40 9.95
N PHE A 19 2.07 7.45 10.06
CA PHE A 19 2.81 6.81 11.14
C PHE A 19 2.52 7.44 12.49
N GLU A 20 2.42 8.78 12.54
CA GLU A 20 2.01 9.48 13.76
C GLU A 20 0.61 9.06 14.23
N LEU A 21 -0.35 8.90 13.31
CA LEU A 21 -1.72 8.48 13.64
C LEU A 21 -1.80 7.07 14.23
N ILE A 22 -0.87 6.18 13.89
CA ILE A 22 -0.78 4.82 14.43
C ILE A 22 0.19 4.72 15.64
N GLY A 23 0.67 5.85 16.16
CA GLY A 23 1.53 5.91 17.33
C GLY A 23 3.00 5.58 17.06
N GLN A 24 3.45 5.67 15.80
CA GLN A 24 4.83 5.50 15.38
C GLN A 24 5.52 6.86 15.18
N PRO A 25 6.86 6.93 15.25
CA PRO A 25 7.58 8.15 14.90
C PRO A 25 7.28 8.58 13.46
N PRO A 26 7.07 9.87 13.17
CA PRO A 26 6.79 10.34 11.81
C PRO A 26 7.96 10.07 10.85
N SER A 27 9.19 10.02 11.35
CA SER A 27 10.40 9.63 10.59
C SER A 27 10.34 8.19 10.08
N THR A 28 9.48 7.34 10.62
CA THR A 28 9.25 6.00 10.05
C THR A 28 8.76 6.12 8.61
N GLY A 29 8.00 7.17 8.27
CA GLY A 29 7.53 7.41 6.91
C GLY A 29 8.64 7.57 5.87
N ASP A 30 9.85 7.97 6.27
CA ASP A 30 10.99 8.13 5.36
C ASP A 30 11.48 6.79 4.80
N ALA A 31 11.17 5.68 5.48
CA ALA A 31 11.49 4.32 5.05
C ALA A 31 10.42 3.71 4.11
N TYR A 32 9.39 4.48 3.74
CA TYR A 32 8.23 3.99 3.00
C TYR A 32 7.91 4.81 1.76
N GLU A 33 7.53 4.12 0.69
CA GLU A 33 6.96 4.72 -0.50
C GLU A 33 5.44 4.61 -0.47
N PHE A 34 4.73 5.74 -0.60
CA PHE A 34 3.26 5.78 -0.68
C PHE A 34 2.78 5.67 -2.13
N LYS A 35 1.89 4.72 -2.42
CA LYS A 35 1.26 4.52 -3.75
C LYS A 35 -0.24 4.25 -3.61
N SER A 36 -1.02 4.63 -4.64
CA SER A 36 -2.34 4.04 -4.86
C SER A 36 -2.23 2.86 -5.82
N VAL A 37 -3.02 1.81 -5.59
CA VAL A 37 -3.04 0.60 -6.41
C VAL A 37 -4.41 0.47 -7.06
N GLU A 38 -4.46 0.53 -8.39
CA GLU A 38 -5.67 0.30 -9.19
C GLU A 38 -5.45 -0.90 -10.12
N VAL A 39 -6.27 -1.95 -9.97
CA VAL A 39 -6.21 -3.11 -10.87
C VAL A 39 -7.32 -3.01 -11.90
N LYS A 40 -6.91 -2.72 -13.14
CA LYS A 40 -7.80 -2.37 -14.28
C LYS A 40 -8.84 -3.43 -14.65
N GLN A 41 -8.62 -4.71 -14.34
CA GLN A 41 -9.53 -5.80 -14.73
C GLN A 41 -10.62 -6.12 -13.70
N THR A 42 -10.45 -5.70 -12.44
CA THR A 42 -11.35 -6.08 -11.33
C THR A 42 -12.08 -4.89 -10.70
N ALA A 43 -11.90 -3.66 -11.21
CA ALA A 43 -12.35 -2.41 -10.58
C ALA A 43 -11.88 -2.26 -9.12
N PHE A 44 -10.78 -2.93 -8.80
CA PHE A 44 -10.11 -2.88 -7.53
C PHE A 44 -9.41 -1.54 -7.37
N ARG A 45 -9.59 -0.91 -6.22
CA ARG A 45 -8.84 0.29 -5.88
C ARG A 45 -8.59 0.33 -4.38
N ILE A 46 -7.32 0.28 -4.01
CA ILE A 46 -6.91 0.61 -2.64
C ILE A 46 -6.49 2.07 -2.64
N ASP A 47 -7.07 2.86 -1.72
CA ASP A 47 -6.82 4.30 -1.63
C ASP A 47 -5.32 4.61 -1.40
N GLY A 48 -4.65 3.80 -0.58
CA GLY A 48 -3.22 3.95 -0.31
C GLY A 48 -2.52 2.68 0.17
N VAL A 49 -1.27 2.53 -0.22
CA VAL A 49 -0.35 1.47 0.22
C VAL A 49 1.00 2.11 0.54
N PHE A 50 1.51 1.85 1.75
CA PHE A 50 2.89 2.16 2.11
C PHE A 50 3.74 0.90 1.94
N LEU A 51 4.64 0.92 0.96
CA LEU A 51 5.60 -0.14 0.70
C LEU A 51 6.92 0.22 1.39
N PRO A 52 7.54 -0.71 2.14
CA PRO A 52 8.86 -0.45 2.68
C PRO A 52 9.89 -0.31 1.55
N ALA A 53 10.98 0.41 1.82
CA ALA A 53 12.13 0.45 0.94
C ALA A 53 12.68 -0.95 0.65
N GLU A 54 13.26 -1.16 -0.53
CA GLU A 54 13.72 -2.47 -1.00
C GLU A 54 14.77 -3.12 -0.09
N ASP A 55 15.55 -2.30 0.64
CA ASP A 55 16.57 -2.71 1.59
C ASP A 55 16.01 -3.05 2.99
N LEU A 56 14.68 -2.94 3.18
CA LEU A 56 13.99 -3.23 4.43
C LEU A 56 12.89 -4.30 4.25
N PRO A 57 13.24 -5.52 3.79
CA PRO A 57 12.26 -6.54 3.43
C PRO A 57 11.43 -7.09 4.60
N ASP A 58 11.93 -6.95 5.84
CA ASP A 58 11.23 -7.43 7.04
C ASP A 58 10.20 -6.43 7.58
N GLN A 59 10.12 -5.24 7.00
CA GLN A 59 9.16 -4.21 7.41
C GLN A 59 7.76 -4.50 6.84
N PRO A 60 6.68 -4.23 7.61
CA PRO A 60 5.33 -4.52 7.17
C PRO A 60 4.89 -3.59 6.04
N ILE A 61 4.05 -4.11 5.14
CA ILE A 61 3.28 -3.30 4.18
C ILE A 61 2.04 -2.75 4.90
N TYR A 62 1.77 -1.45 4.80
CA TYR A 62 0.54 -0.86 5.33
C TYR A 62 -0.46 -0.58 4.21
N PHE A 63 -1.69 -1.05 4.40
CA PHE A 63 -2.83 -0.77 3.52
C PHE A 63 -3.74 0.26 4.19
N VAL A 64 -4.17 1.26 3.44
CA VAL A 64 -4.96 2.38 3.93
C VAL A 64 -6.20 2.56 3.06
N GLU A 65 -7.36 2.65 3.71
CA GLU A 65 -8.64 3.01 3.11
C GLU A 65 -9.24 4.18 3.89
N VAL A 66 -9.70 5.21 3.20
CA VAL A 66 -10.34 6.38 3.82
C VAL A 66 -11.85 6.31 3.62
N GLN A 67 -12.60 6.15 4.71
CA GLN A 67 -14.05 5.99 4.68
C GLN A 67 -14.78 7.25 5.19
N PHE A 68 -15.56 7.91 4.32
CA PHE A 68 -16.40 9.06 4.69
C PHE A 68 -17.84 8.68 5.04
N GLN A 69 -18.26 7.48 4.66
CA GLN A 69 -19.58 6.93 4.95
C GLN A 69 -19.41 5.48 5.39
N ARG A 70 -20.35 5.00 6.19
CA ARG A 70 -20.33 3.61 6.62
C ARG A 70 -20.61 2.71 5.42
N ASP A 71 -19.69 1.80 5.14
CA ASP A 71 -19.88 0.72 4.19
C ASP A 71 -20.00 -0.62 4.92
N THR A 72 -21.16 -1.26 4.81
CA THR A 72 -21.44 -2.55 5.46
C THR A 72 -20.66 -3.72 4.85
N ARG A 73 -20.13 -3.56 3.63
CA ARG A 73 -19.30 -4.54 2.93
C ARG A 73 -17.82 -4.21 2.99
N PHE A 74 -17.41 -3.18 3.73
CA PHE A 74 -16.04 -2.69 3.80
C PHE A 74 -15.03 -3.82 3.98
N TYR A 75 -15.15 -4.63 5.04
CA TYR A 75 -14.17 -5.68 5.31
C TYR A 75 -14.09 -6.74 4.19
N GLN A 76 -15.23 -7.12 3.62
CA GLN A 76 -15.26 -8.10 2.52
C GLN A 76 -14.51 -7.57 1.30
N ARG A 77 -14.78 -6.31 0.93
CA ARG A 77 -14.09 -5.64 -0.17
C ARG A 77 -12.61 -5.45 0.16
N PHE A 78 -12.30 -4.78 1.26
CA PHE A 78 -10.94 -4.39 1.66
C PHE A 78 -10.01 -5.60 1.84
N PHE A 79 -10.47 -6.70 2.43
CA PHE A 79 -9.64 -7.90 2.52
C PHE A 79 -9.47 -8.58 1.17
N GLY A 80 -10.53 -8.71 0.37
CA GLY A 80 -10.42 -9.21 -1.00
C GLY A 80 -9.42 -8.39 -1.81
N GLU A 81 -9.42 -7.08 -1.59
CA GLU A 81 -8.49 -6.17 -2.22
C GLU A 81 -7.05 -6.39 -1.69
N THR A 82 -6.86 -6.39 -0.38
CA THR A 82 -5.53 -6.61 0.22
C THR A 82 -4.87 -7.90 -0.29
N PHE A 83 -5.60 -9.01 -0.34
CA PHE A 83 -5.05 -10.29 -0.81
C PHE A 83 -4.70 -10.29 -2.30
N LEU A 84 -5.51 -9.65 -3.16
CA LEU A 84 -5.20 -9.52 -4.58
C LEU A 84 -3.98 -8.62 -4.83
N ALA A 85 -3.80 -7.54 -4.06
CA ALA A 85 -2.59 -6.72 -4.14
C ALA A 85 -1.34 -7.52 -3.74
N LEU A 86 -1.40 -8.30 -2.64
CA LEU A 86 -0.30 -9.16 -2.21
C LEU A 86 0.05 -10.22 -3.27
N LEU A 87 -0.95 -10.85 -3.89
CA LEU A 87 -0.72 -11.83 -4.95
C LEU A 87 -0.01 -11.21 -6.17
N ASN A 88 -0.38 -9.99 -6.57
CA ASN A 88 0.27 -9.30 -7.68
C ASN A 88 1.69 -8.86 -7.34
N ASN A 89 1.95 -8.39 -6.12
CA ASN A 89 3.29 -8.02 -5.68
C ASN A 89 4.22 -9.24 -5.53
N GLY A 90 3.71 -10.38 -5.04
CA GLY A 90 4.47 -11.63 -4.97
C GLY A 90 4.92 -12.14 -6.34
N ARG A 91 4.15 -11.87 -7.41
CA ARG A 91 4.56 -12.19 -8.80
C ARG A 91 5.66 -11.27 -9.33
N ASN A 92 5.70 -10.01 -8.91
CA ASN A 92 6.73 -9.06 -9.31
C ASN A 92 8.06 -9.29 -8.56
N GLN A 93 8.02 -9.80 -7.34
CA GLN A 93 9.23 -10.18 -6.59
C GLN A 93 9.78 -11.57 -6.99
N ALA A 94 8.96 -12.46 -7.55
CA ALA A 94 9.40 -13.77 -8.07
C ALA A 94 10.19 -13.69 -9.40
N GLY A 95 10.37 -12.50 -9.99
CA GLY A 95 11.07 -12.29 -11.26
C GLY A 95 12.57 -11.98 -11.16
N ILE A 96 13.12 -11.78 -9.95
CA ILE A 96 14.54 -11.46 -9.74
C ILE A 96 15.19 -12.62 -8.99
N GLY A 97 15.30 -13.76 -9.68
CA GLY A 97 15.72 -14.99 -9.03
C GLY A 97 16.31 -16.05 -9.96
N THR A 98 16.93 -15.69 -11.07
CA THR A 98 17.89 -16.57 -11.77
C THR A 98 18.70 -15.81 -12.80
N SER A 99 19.83 -15.24 -12.38
CA SER A 99 21.02 -15.14 -13.22
C SER A 99 22.19 -14.83 -12.30
N GLN A 100 22.84 -15.89 -11.81
CA GLN A 100 24.28 -16.00 -11.65
C GLN A 100 24.57 -17.46 -11.27
N ASN A 101 25.01 -18.25 -12.25
CA ASN A 101 26.05 -19.28 -12.16
C ASN A 101 25.96 -20.18 -13.40
N LEU A 102 26.68 -19.81 -14.46
CA LEU A 102 27.40 -20.81 -15.25
C LEU A 102 28.86 -20.38 -15.24
N LYS A 103 29.71 -21.31 -14.76
CA LYS A 103 31.16 -21.28 -14.96
C LYS A 103 31.49 -21.39 -16.44
#